data_AF-A0A521R3E6-F1
#
_entry.id   AF-A0A521R3E6-F1
#
_cell.length_a   1.000
_cell.length_b   1.000
_cell.length_c   1.000
_cell.angle_alpha   90.00
_cell.angle_beta   90.00
_cell.angle_gamma   90.00
#
_symmetry.space_group_name_H-M   'P 1'
#
loop_
_entity.id
_entity.type
_entity.pdbx_description
1 polymer ?
#
loop_
_entity_poly.entity_id
_entity_poly.type
_entity_poly.pdbx_seq_one_letter_code
_entity_poly.pdbx_strand_id
1 'polypeptide(L)'
;MRDSTLTPRDDTHVTMSLLPPVVAGAVFVVPHPFCWEMASKPGDDPEGPYSIEIMSWRPGVRPELRGHGEYHYTVEEYEGMGSQILTVVGVFRPGKYPTRVFYTRRWRDPDGKEFGKGGLRIKVMSAFKRIIGGYRHHEEPCLMAREATSVGEANTTTKELTDG
;
A
#
# COMPACT_ATOMS: atom_id res chain seq x y z
N MET A 1 57.04 -13.95 25.74
CA MET A 1 55.67 -14.42 25.47
C MET A 1 54.71 -13.31 25.86
N ARG A 2 54.20 -12.56 24.88
CA ARG A 2 53.03 -11.68 25.03
C ARG A 2 52.06 -12.16 23.98
N ASP A 3 50.98 -12.76 24.43
CA ASP A 3 49.95 -13.34 23.58
C ASP A 3 49.07 -12.20 23.04
N SER A 4 49.11 -12.03 21.72
CA SER A 4 48.38 -11.00 20.99
C SER A 4 47.06 -11.59 20.53
N THR A 5 46.07 -11.63 21.42
CA THR A 5 44.70 -11.98 21.03
C THR A 5 44.03 -10.77 20.37
N LEU A 6 44.31 -10.57 19.08
CA LEU A 6 43.47 -9.81 18.17
C LEU A 6 42.11 -10.51 18.10
N THR A 7 41.11 -9.99 18.81
CA THR A 7 39.72 -10.31 18.49
C THR A 7 39.41 -9.77 17.09
N PRO A 8 38.78 -10.54 16.20
CA PRO A 8 38.30 -9.99 14.94
C PRO A 8 37.31 -8.88 15.28
N ARG A 9 37.57 -7.66 14.83
CA ARG A 9 36.53 -6.65 14.74
C ARG A 9 35.57 -7.17 13.69
N ASP A 10 34.42 -7.66 14.14
CA ASP A 10 33.26 -7.90 13.32
C ASP A 10 32.85 -6.55 12.73
N ASP A 11 33.47 -6.20 11.60
CA ASP A 11 33.06 -5.10 10.73
C ASP A 11 31.76 -5.52 10.03
N THR A 12 30.72 -5.75 10.84
CA THR A 12 29.34 -5.77 10.37
C THR A 12 28.99 -4.32 10.07
N HIS A 13 29.27 -3.93 8.83
CA HIS A 13 28.59 -2.81 8.20
C HIS A 13 27.08 -3.02 8.36
N VAL A 14 26.51 -2.38 9.38
CA VAL A 14 25.09 -2.31 9.63
C VAL A 14 24.42 -1.79 8.36
N THR A 15 23.68 -2.69 7.74
CA THR A 15 23.13 -2.60 6.39
C THR A 15 22.32 -1.32 6.20
N MET A 16 22.82 -0.40 5.38
CA MET A 16 22.01 0.73 4.92
C MET A 16 20.84 0.21 4.06
N SER A 17 19.63 0.40 4.60
CA SER A 17 18.30 0.18 3.99
C SER A 17 17.82 -1.28 3.92
N LEU A 18 16.87 -1.63 4.80
CA LEU A 18 16.21 -2.94 4.95
C LEU A 18 15.17 -3.26 3.84
N LEU A 19 15.17 -2.54 2.72
CA LEU A 19 14.22 -2.83 1.65
C LEU A 19 14.71 -4.03 0.83
N PRO A 20 13.84 -5.00 0.52
CA PRO A 20 14.22 -6.14 -0.29
C PRO A 20 14.70 -5.70 -1.68
N PRO A 21 15.55 -6.51 -2.34
CA PRO A 21 16.12 -6.16 -3.62
C PRO A 21 15.03 -5.95 -4.68
N VAL A 22 15.17 -4.88 -5.46
CA VAL A 22 14.27 -4.55 -6.57
C VAL A 22 14.73 -5.30 -7.81
N VAL A 23 14.11 -6.46 -8.07
CA VAL A 23 14.41 -7.36 -9.21
C VAL A 23 13.11 -7.76 -9.92
N ALA A 24 13.21 -8.26 -11.15
CA ALA A 24 12.05 -8.76 -11.88
C ALA A 24 11.33 -9.87 -11.10
N GLY A 25 10.01 -9.84 -11.07
CA GLY A 25 9.17 -10.76 -10.29
C GLY A 25 8.98 -10.36 -8.82
N ALA A 26 9.75 -9.40 -8.29
CA ALA A 26 9.58 -8.96 -6.91
C ALA A 26 8.21 -8.30 -6.70
N VAL A 27 7.56 -8.64 -5.59
CA VAL A 27 6.27 -8.07 -5.17
C VAL A 27 6.47 -7.31 -3.87
N PHE A 28 6.06 -6.05 -3.84
CA PHE A 28 6.08 -5.21 -2.66
C PHE A 28 4.64 -4.89 -2.25
N VAL A 29 4.31 -5.13 -0.99
CA VAL A 29 3.04 -4.74 -0.39
C VAL A 29 3.36 -3.62 0.60
N VAL A 30 2.85 -2.43 0.33
CA VAL A 30 3.19 -1.21 1.06
C VAL A 30 1.92 -0.71 1.73
N PRO A 31 1.89 -0.47 3.05
CA PRO A 31 0.75 0.17 3.71
C PRO A 31 0.38 1.48 3.01
N HIS A 32 -0.92 1.73 2.84
CA HIS A 32 -1.37 2.92 2.14
C HIS A 32 -2.72 3.41 2.67
N PRO A 33 -2.88 4.74 2.90
CA PRO A 33 -4.14 5.30 3.37
C PRO A 33 -5.25 5.22 2.32
N PHE A 34 -6.49 5.14 2.79
CA PHE A 34 -7.69 5.20 1.97
C PHE A 34 -8.75 6.12 2.60
N CYS A 35 -9.52 6.77 1.74
CA CYS A 35 -10.72 7.52 2.13
C CYS A 35 -11.97 6.78 1.66
N TRP A 36 -13.04 6.86 2.45
CA TRP A 36 -14.37 6.39 2.05
C TRP A 36 -15.09 7.55 1.34
N GLU A 37 -15.33 7.39 0.04
CA GLU A 37 -15.92 8.47 -0.77
C GLU A 37 -17.01 7.92 -1.69
N MET A 38 -17.97 8.80 -2.04
CA MET A 38 -18.95 8.51 -3.07
C MET A 38 -18.26 8.44 -4.43
N ALA A 39 -18.41 7.29 -5.10
CA ALA A 39 -17.96 7.07 -6.45
C ALA A 39 -19.16 6.87 -7.37
N SER A 40 -19.12 7.53 -8.52
CA SER A 40 -20.06 7.29 -9.61
C SER A 40 -19.60 6.07 -10.42
N LYS A 41 -20.49 5.10 -10.57
CA LYS A 41 -20.32 3.90 -11.40
C LYS A 41 -21.40 3.92 -12.49
N PRO A 42 -21.13 3.46 -13.72
CA PRO A 42 -22.18 3.18 -14.69
C PRO A 42 -23.28 2.32 -14.06
N GLY A 43 -24.55 2.68 -14.30
CA GLY A 43 -25.69 1.88 -13.87
C GLY A 43 -25.69 0.49 -14.53
N ASP A 44 -26.61 -0.35 -14.09
CA ASP A 44 -26.72 -1.74 -14.60
C ASP A 44 -27.21 -1.80 -16.06
N ASP A 45 -27.79 -0.71 -16.57
CA ASP A 45 -28.15 -0.56 -17.98
C ASP A 45 -26.93 -0.05 -18.79
N PRO A 46 -26.34 -0.88 -19.68
CA PRO A 46 -25.17 -0.51 -20.47
C PRO A 46 -25.46 0.58 -21.52
N GLU A 47 -26.72 0.86 -21.84
CA GLU A 47 -27.14 1.92 -22.76
C GLU A 47 -27.81 3.12 -22.02
N GLY A 48 -28.03 2.99 -20.72
CA GLY A 48 -28.67 4.01 -19.90
C GLY A 48 -27.73 5.18 -19.57
N PRO A 49 -28.19 6.44 -19.61
CA PRO A 49 -27.36 7.60 -19.30
C PRO A 49 -27.06 7.78 -17.80
N TYR A 50 -27.55 6.88 -16.96
CA TYR A 50 -27.57 7.05 -15.51
C TYR A 50 -26.39 6.34 -14.84
N SER A 51 -25.62 7.09 -14.05
CA SER A 51 -24.66 6.53 -13.12
C SER A 51 -25.30 6.32 -11.75
N ILE A 52 -24.94 5.23 -11.09
CA ILE A 52 -25.26 5.02 -9.67
C ILE A 52 -24.13 5.55 -8.80
N GLU A 53 -24.49 6.15 -7.66
CA GLU A 53 -23.54 6.59 -6.65
C GLU A 53 -23.40 5.51 -5.59
N ILE A 54 -22.16 5.04 -5.38
CA ILE A 54 -21.84 4.03 -4.38
C ILE A 54 -20.72 4.53 -3.48
N MET A 55 -20.79 4.25 -2.19
CA MET A 55 -19.63 4.48 -1.32
C MET A 55 -18.55 3.45 -1.63
N SER A 56 -17.31 3.92 -1.76
CA SER A 56 -16.17 3.06 -2.08
C SER A 56 -14.86 3.59 -1.50
N TRP A 57 -13.90 2.68 -1.30
CA TRP A 57 -12.55 3.02 -0.88
C TRP A 57 -11.75 3.63 -2.02
N ARG A 58 -11.25 4.85 -1.84
CA ARG A 58 -10.30 5.52 -2.73
C ARG A 58 -8.91 5.54 -2.09
N PRO A 59 -7.84 5.10 -2.78
CA PRO A 59 -6.48 5.22 -2.26
C PRO A 59 -6.06 6.69 -2.10
N GLY A 60 -5.43 6.99 -0.98
CA GLY A 60 -4.90 8.30 -0.62
C GLY A 60 -5.59 8.89 0.61
N VAL A 61 -5.43 10.20 0.73
CA VAL A 61 -5.93 11.05 1.81
C VAL A 61 -6.86 12.11 1.25
N ARG A 62 -7.64 12.74 2.14
CA ARG A 62 -8.47 13.91 1.85
C ARG A 62 -7.91 15.11 2.64
N PRO A 63 -7.63 16.25 1.98
CA PRO A 63 -7.26 17.45 2.71
C PRO A 63 -8.49 17.99 3.44
N GLU A 64 -8.39 18.11 4.76
CA GLU A 64 -9.40 18.69 5.63
C GLU A 64 -8.89 20.00 6.22
N LEU A 65 -9.72 21.04 6.17
CA LEU A 65 -9.39 22.31 6.79
C LEU A 65 -9.83 22.26 8.26
N ARG A 66 -8.85 22.18 9.16
CA ARG A 66 -9.08 22.28 10.61
C ARG A 66 -8.77 23.69 11.09
N GLY A 67 -9.40 24.11 12.18
CA GLY A 67 -9.08 25.39 12.81
C GLY A 67 -9.33 25.38 14.31
N HIS A 68 -8.59 26.24 15.01
CA HIS A 68 -8.79 26.50 16.43
C HIS A 68 -8.73 28.02 16.65
N GLY A 69 -9.89 28.64 16.90
CA GLY A 69 -10.03 30.09 16.89
C GLY A 69 -9.87 30.65 15.47
N GLU A 70 -9.03 31.66 15.30
CA GLU A 70 -8.74 32.32 14.01
C GLU A 70 -7.67 31.61 13.17
N TYR A 71 -7.00 30.58 13.72
CA TYR A 71 -5.97 29.83 13.01
C TYR A 71 -6.57 28.64 12.26
N HIS A 72 -6.30 28.56 10.96
CA HIS A 72 -6.65 27.42 10.11
C HIS A 72 -5.40 26.72 9.58
N TYR A 73 -5.45 25.39 9.50
CA TYR A 73 -4.41 24.56 8.90
C TYR A 73 -5.05 23.37 8.17
N THR A 74 -4.36 22.87 7.16
CA THR A 74 -4.82 21.69 6.41
C THR A 74 -4.19 20.43 6.99
N VAL A 75 -5.00 19.43 7.27
CA VAL A 75 -4.56 18.08 7.65
C VAL A 75 -4.91 17.13 6.51
N GLU A 76 -4.03 16.16 6.24
CA GLU A 76 -4.32 15.08 5.32
C GLU A 76 -4.94 13.91 6.11
N GLU A 77 -6.25 13.69 5.96
CA GLU A 77 -6.98 12.65 6.70
C GLU A 77 -7.21 11.39 5.86
N TYR A 78 -7.23 10.23 6.53
CA TYR A 78 -7.65 8.96 5.94
C TYR A 78 -8.63 8.22 6.86
N GLU A 79 -9.48 7.37 6.29
CA GLU A 79 -10.52 6.65 7.05
C GLU A 79 -10.21 5.17 7.24
N GLY A 80 -9.26 4.61 6.48
CA GLY A 80 -8.82 3.24 6.66
C GLY A 80 -7.43 2.98 6.09
N MET A 81 -6.80 1.90 6.55
CA MET A 81 -5.49 1.49 6.07
C MET A 81 -5.61 0.25 5.20
N GLY A 82 -5.17 0.37 3.95
CA GLY A 82 -5.08 -0.74 3.01
C GLY A 82 -3.63 -0.96 2.59
N SER A 83 -3.43 -1.41 1.35
CA SER A 83 -2.09 -1.62 0.81
C SER A 83 -1.98 -1.31 -0.68
N GLN A 84 -0.85 -0.75 -1.08
CA GLN A 84 -0.39 -0.67 -2.45
C GLN A 84 0.43 -1.92 -2.78
N ILE A 85 0.04 -2.64 -3.83
CA ILE A 85 0.71 -3.85 -4.30
C ILE A 85 1.45 -3.51 -5.60
N LEU A 86 2.78 -3.65 -5.59
CA LEU A 86 3.66 -3.33 -6.70
C LEU A 86 4.39 -4.59 -7.15
N THR A 87 4.18 -5.01 -8.40
CA THR A 87 4.89 -6.15 -8.98
C THR A 87 5.90 -5.64 -10.00
N VAL A 88 7.18 -5.88 -9.76
CA VAL A 88 8.25 -5.48 -10.68
C VAL A 88 8.23 -6.42 -11.89
N VAL A 89 8.01 -5.85 -13.06
CA VAL A 89 8.03 -6.57 -14.34
C VAL A 89 9.47 -6.67 -14.86
N GLY A 90 10.28 -5.63 -14.66
CA GLY A 90 11.66 -5.63 -15.12
C GLY A 90 12.46 -4.45 -14.59
N VAL A 91 13.78 -4.61 -14.57
CA VAL A 91 14.73 -3.55 -14.21
C VAL A 91 15.71 -3.38 -15.36
N PHE A 92 15.81 -2.17 -15.88
CA PHE A 92 16.60 -1.88 -17.07
C PHE A 92 17.50 -0.66 -16.84
N ARG A 93 18.77 -0.78 -17.21
CA ARG A 93 19.75 0.30 -17.15
C ARG A 93 20.20 0.67 -18.57
N PRO A 94 19.64 1.75 -19.17
CA PRO A 94 20.03 2.16 -20.52
C PRO A 94 21.35 2.92 -20.50
N GLY A 95 22.47 2.22 -20.68
CA GLY A 95 23.81 2.83 -20.79
C GLY A 95 24.11 3.83 -19.66
N LYS A 96 24.28 5.11 -20.03
CA LYS A 96 24.58 6.22 -19.10
C LYS A 96 23.38 6.72 -18.28
N TYR A 97 22.16 6.35 -18.63
CA TYR A 97 20.96 6.88 -17.98
C TYR A 97 20.64 6.13 -16.69
N PRO A 98 19.90 6.75 -15.75
CA PRO A 98 19.57 6.08 -14.48
C PRO A 98 18.74 4.80 -14.69
N THR A 99 18.91 3.82 -13.80
CA THR A 99 18.13 2.57 -13.84
C THR A 99 16.63 2.84 -13.77
N ARG A 100 15.87 2.19 -14.64
CA ARG A 100 14.40 2.21 -14.73
C ARG A 100 13.82 0.92 -14.19
N VAL A 101 12.74 1.04 -13.45
CA VAL A 101 11.94 -0.07 -12.91
C VAL A 101 10.59 -0.03 -13.62
N PHE A 102 10.29 -1.11 -14.32
CA PHE A 102 8.99 -1.38 -14.91
C PHE A 102 8.18 -2.20 -13.91
N TYR A 103 6.96 -1.79 -13.61
CA TYR A 103 6.13 -2.45 -12.59
C TYR A 103 4.64 -2.29 -12.90
N THR A 104 3.82 -3.20 -12.39
CA THR A 104 2.36 -3.02 -12.32
C THR A 104 1.98 -2.58 -10.91
N ARG A 105 0.80 -1.95 -10.78
CA ARG A 105 0.29 -1.49 -9.49
C ARG A 105 -1.16 -1.90 -9.31
N ARG A 106 -1.45 -2.54 -8.19
CA ARG A 106 -2.79 -2.82 -7.67
C ARG A 106 -2.92 -2.27 -6.26
N TRP A 107 -4.12 -2.34 -5.74
CA TRP A 107 -4.48 -1.89 -4.40
C TRP A 107 -5.25 -2.98 -3.70
N ARG A 108 -5.10 -3.06 -2.39
CA ARG A 108 -5.99 -3.78 -1.49
C ARG A 108 -6.61 -2.75 -0.57
N ASP A 109 -7.93 -2.65 -0.55
CA ASP A 109 -8.62 -1.73 0.34
C ASP A 109 -8.62 -2.22 1.81
N PRO A 110 -9.06 -1.39 2.76
CA PRO A 110 -9.17 -1.79 4.17
C PRO A 110 -10.07 -3.00 4.43
N ASP A 111 -11.05 -3.27 3.56
CA ASP A 111 -11.92 -4.45 3.64
C ASP A 111 -11.27 -5.72 3.03
N GLY A 112 -10.06 -5.59 2.50
CA GLY A 112 -9.28 -6.68 1.92
C GLY A 112 -9.53 -6.95 0.43
N LYS A 113 -10.40 -6.18 -0.24
CA LYS A 113 -10.69 -6.34 -1.66
C LYS A 113 -9.58 -5.73 -2.52
N GLU A 114 -9.11 -6.52 -3.48
CA GLU A 114 -8.10 -6.06 -4.45
C GLU A 114 -8.74 -5.39 -5.68
N PHE A 115 -8.14 -4.28 -6.12
CA PHE A 115 -8.58 -3.55 -7.32
C PHE A 115 -7.43 -2.79 -8.00
N GLY A 116 -7.75 -2.19 -9.15
CA GLY A 116 -6.81 -1.42 -9.97
C GLY A 116 -6.37 -2.19 -11.22
N LYS A 117 -6.38 -1.51 -12.37
CA LYS A 117 -5.97 -2.09 -13.65
C LYS A 117 -4.47 -2.39 -13.65
N GLY A 118 -4.09 -3.55 -14.16
CA GLY A 118 -2.70 -4.03 -14.29
C GLY A 118 -1.85 -3.28 -15.32
N GLY A 119 -2.06 -1.97 -15.49
CA GLY A 119 -1.30 -1.16 -16.44
C GLY A 119 0.18 -1.10 -16.07
N LEU A 120 1.04 -1.26 -17.08
CA LEU A 120 2.48 -1.15 -16.93
C LEU A 120 2.88 0.30 -16.61
N ARG A 121 3.73 0.47 -15.61
CA ARG A 121 4.24 1.76 -15.12
C ARG A 121 5.77 1.73 -15.11
N ILE A 122 6.37 2.93 -15.16
CA ILE A 122 7.82 3.09 -15.17
C ILE A 122 8.21 4.18 -14.17
N LYS A 123 9.25 3.92 -13.37
CA LYS A 123 9.92 4.91 -12.53
C LYS A 123 11.43 4.74 -12.58
N VAL A 124 12.17 5.79 -12.23
CA VAL A 124 13.60 5.66 -11.93
C VAL A 124 13.76 4.91 -10.60
N MET A 125 14.82 4.10 -10.46
CA MET A 125 15.09 3.29 -9.27
C MET A 125 14.95 4.07 -7.95
N SER A 126 15.50 5.28 -7.86
CA SER A 126 15.39 6.12 -6.66
C SER A 126 13.95 6.52 -6.34
N ALA A 127 13.16 6.86 -7.37
CA ALA A 127 11.75 7.18 -7.20
C ALA A 127 10.93 5.94 -6.84
N PHE A 128 11.26 4.77 -7.40
CA PHE A 128 10.61 3.51 -7.04
C PHE A 128 10.90 3.12 -5.59
N LYS A 129 12.16 3.23 -5.15
CA LYS A 129 12.57 2.99 -3.75
C LYS A 129 11.81 3.87 -2.76
N ARG A 130 11.53 5.13 -3.11
CA ARG A 130 10.69 6.01 -2.28
C ARG A 130 9.25 5.53 -2.16
N ILE A 131 8.69 4.97 -3.23
CA ILE A 131 7.31 4.44 -3.22
C ILE A 131 7.23 3.21 -2.31
N ILE A 132 8.16 2.27 -2.43
CA ILE A 132 8.18 1.07 -1.57
C ILE A 132 8.60 1.37 -0.13
N GLY A 133 9.12 2.57 0.13
CA GLY A 133 9.49 3.03 1.47
C GLY A 133 8.32 3.48 2.34
N GLY A 134 7.10 3.58 1.79
CA GLY A 134 5.90 3.97 2.52
C GLY A 134 5.16 5.15 1.88
N TYR A 135 4.07 5.57 2.53
CA TYR A 135 3.35 6.77 2.14
C TYR A 135 4.22 8.01 2.36
N ARG A 136 4.05 9.01 1.49
CA ARG A 136 4.98 10.14 1.40
C ARG A 136 4.64 11.27 2.37
N HIS A 137 3.36 11.42 2.68
CA HIS A 137 2.86 12.60 3.38
C HIS A 137 2.78 12.33 4.88
N HIS A 138 2.45 13.36 5.66
CA HIS A 138 2.12 13.20 7.07
C HIS A 138 0.61 13.13 7.19
N GLU A 139 0.09 11.92 7.33
CA GLU A 139 -1.34 11.64 7.40
C GLU A 139 -1.81 11.38 8.83
N GLU A 140 -3.05 11.78 9.12
CA GLU A 140 -3.73 11.47 10.38
C GLU A 140 -4.97 10.61 10.11
N PRO A 141 -5.28 9.64 10.99
CA PRO A 141 -6.56 8.96 10.91
C PRO A 141 -7.68 9.97 11.16
N CYS A 142 -8.75 9.88 10.38
CA CYS A 142 -9.98 10.60 10.64
C CYS A 142 -10.51 10.11 11.98
N LEU A 143 -10.82 11.02 12.91
CA LEU A 143 -11.28 10.67 14.26
C LEU A 143 -12.65 9.95 14.25
N MET A 144 -13.35 9.99 13.11
CA MET A 144 -14.61 9.28 12.87
C MET A 144 -14.43 7.99 12.03
N ALA A 145 -13.18 7.54 11.83
CA ALA A 145 -12.88 6.36 11.03
C ALA A 145 -13.58 5.11 11.58
N ARG A 146 -14.14 4.29 10.68
CA ARG A 146 -14.77 3.02 11.03
C ARG A 146 -13.65 2.04 11.42
N GLU A 147 -13.72 1.46 12.61
CA GLU A 147 -12.85 0.33 12.95
C GLU A 147 -13.10 -0.79 11.93
N ALA A 148 -12.06 -1.19 11.21
CA ALA A 148 -12.14 -2.30 10.26
C ALA A 148 -12.44 -3.58 11.06
N THR A 149 -13.67 -4.08 10.95
CA THR A 149 -14.09 -5.31 11.62
C THR A 149 -13.26 -6.47 11.09
N SER A 150 -12.37 -6.98 11.93
CA SER A 150 -11.69 -8.27 11.75
C SER A 150 -12.73 -9.38 11.62
N VAL A 151 -13.11 -9.74 10.39
CA VAL A 151 -13.88 -10.97 10.14
C VAL A 151 -12.89 -12.10 9.91
N GLY A 152 -12.62 -12.86 10.96
CA GLY A 152 -11.70 -13.98 10.91
C GLY A 152 -11.86 -14.90 12.10
N GLU A 153 -12.99 -15.59 12.23
CA GLU A 153 -13.03 -16.88 12.91
C GLU A 153 -13.89 -17.86 12.09
N ALA A 154 -13.19 -18.80 11.46
CA ALA A 154 -13.75 -19.98 10.85
C ALA A 154 -14.22 -20.92 11.97
N ASN A 155 -15.52 -21.19 12.05
CA ASN A 155 -16.02 -22.29 12.85
C ASN A 155 -16.26 -23.53 11.98
N THR A 156 -15.38 -24.49 12.24
CA THR A 156 -15.31 -25.88 11.79
C THR A 156 -16.67 -26.56 11.70
N THR A 157 -16.97 -27.09 10.52
CA THR A 157 -18.07 -28.02 10.26
C THR A 157 -17.81 -29.34 10.98
N THR A 158 -18.56 -29.60 12.06
CA THR A 158 -18.70 -30.93 12.65
C THR A 158 -19.49 -31.81 11.68
N LYS A 159 -18.83 -32.83 11.11
CA LYS A 159 -19.53 -33.97 10.49
C LYS A 159 -19.82 -34.98 11.60
N GLU A 160 -21.09 -35.10 11.98
CA GLU A 160 -21.54 -36.25 12.76
C GLU A 160 -21.68 -37.45 11.82
N LEU A 161 -20.90 -38.50 12.08
CA LEU A 161 -21.21 -39.87 11.69
C LEU A 161 -22.35 -40.36 12.60
N THR A 162 -23.47 -40.77 12.02
CA THR A 162 -24.42 -41.67 12.68
C THR A 162 -24.22 -43.08 12.13
N ASP A 163 -23.63 -43.95 12.96
CA ASP A 163 -23.83 -45.39 12.90
C ASP A 163 -25.15 -45.74 13.62
N GLY A 164 -25.97 -46.59 13.00
CA GLY A 164 -27.23 -47.09 13.55
C GLY A 164 -28.14 -47.67 12.49
#